data_AF-S6VSQ1-F1
#
_entry.id   AF-S6VSQ1-F1
#
_cell.length_a   1.000
_cell.length_b   1.000
_cell.length_c   1.000
_cell.angle_alpha   90.00
_cell.angle_beta   90.00
_cell.angle_gamma   90.00
#
_symmetry.space_group_name_H-M   'P 1'
#
loop_
_entity.id
_entity.type
_entity.pdbx_description
1 polymer ?
#
loop_
_entity_poly.entity_id
_entity_poly.type
_entity_poly.pdbx_seq_one_letter_code
_entity_poly.pdbx_strand_id
1 'polypeptide(L)'
;DTLIGVFLSVSLALGASLLLVLAGKINVHILENVLFGSVLTVNGNDLLVLLIVGSLVMGLSLPLYNRIMLASFNPQLAAVRGVAVKTLDYLFVILVTLITVAAVKVIGAILVGALLVIPAAAARLLSQSLKGFFWISVAIATVSTLCGILLPIV
;
A
#
# COMPACT_ATOMS: atom_id res chain seq x y z
N ASP A 1 -11.22 11.54 5.35
CA ASP A 1 -10.75 11.00 4.05
C ASP A 1 -10.50 12.05 2.98
N THR A 2 -11.46 12.90 2.62
CA THR A 2 -11.27 13.90 1.55
C THR A 2 -10.16 14.92 1.84
N LEU A 3 -10.09 15.46 3.06
CA LEU A 3 -9.00 16.39 3.46
C LEU A 3 -7.62 15.73 3.42
N ILE A 4 -7.53 14.46 3.82
CA ILE A 4 -6.27 13.69 3.82
C ILE A 4 -5.83 13.46 2.37
N GLY A 5 -6.76 13.13 1.47
CA GLY A 5 -6.48 12.99 0.04
C GLY A 5 -6.02 14.30 -0.62
N VAL A 6 -6.64 15.43 -0.28
CA VAL A 6 -6.20 16.75 -0.77
C VAL A 6 -4.79 17.06 -0.28
N PHE A 7 -4.50 16.84 1.01
CA PHE A 7 -3.16 17.05 1.56
C PHE A 7 -2.11 16.17 0.90
N LEU A 8 -2.42 14.89 0.65
CA LEU A 8 -1.54 13.96 -0.04
C LEU A 8 -1.23 14.47 -1.45
N SER A 9 -2.25 14.82 -2.24
CA SER A 9 -2.07 15.34 -3.60
C SER A 9 -1.21 16.61 -3.64
N VAL A 10 -1.42 17.54 -2.71
CA VAL A 10 -0.59 18.76 -2.60
C VAL A 10 0.85 18.41 -2.22
N SER A 11 1.06 17.49 -1.28
CA SER A 11 2.41 17.06 -0.87
C SER A 11 3.19 16.36 -1.98
N LEU A 12 2.52 15.51 -2.77
CA LEU A 12 3.11 14.86 -3.94
C LEU A 12 3.45 15.88 -5.03
N ALA A 13 2.56 16.82 -5.31
CA ALA A 13 2.78 17.87 -6.30
C ALA A 13 3.96 18.78 -5.92
N LEU A 14 4.05 19.16 -4.64
CA LEU A 14 5.19 19.92 -4.12
C LEU A 14 6.49 19.12 -4.15
N GLY A 15 6.46 17.85 -3.74
CA GLY A 15 7.64 16.99 -3.80
C GLY A 15 8.15 16.79 -5.24
N ALA A 16 7.24 16.54 -6.17
CA ALA A 16 7.55 16.40 -7.59
C ALA A 16 8.07 17.70 -8.21
N SER A 17 7.49 18.86 -7.88
CA SER A 17 7.96 20.15 -8.41
C SER A 17 9.35 20.52 -7.88
N LEU A 18 9.63 20.22 -6.62
CA LEU A 18 10.94 20.47 -6.00
C LEU A 18 12.01 19.53 -6.59
N LEU A 19 11.64 18.26 -6.83
CA LEU A 19 12.49 17.32 -7.57
C LEU A 19 12.73 17.77 -9.02
N LEU A 20 11.73 18.32 -9.71
CA LEU A 20 11.87 18.84 -11.08
C LEU A 20 12.88 20.00 -11.15
N VAL A 21 12.83 20.93 -10.20
CA VAL A 21 13.79 22.05 -10.13
C VAL A 21 15.22 21.54 -9.91
N LEU A 22 15.38 20.49 -9.09
CA LEU A 22 16.68 19.87 -8.83
C LEU A 22 17.17 19.02 -10.02
N ALA A 23 16.26 18.24 -10.62
CA ALA A 23 16.53 17.32 -11.72
C ALA A 23 16.75 18.03 -13.05
N GLY A 24 16.22 19.25 -13.22
CA GLY A 24 16.51 20.14 -14.36
C GLY A 24 18.00 20.48 -14.52
N LYS A 25 18.85 20.18 -13.51
CA LYS A 25 20.31 20.27 -13.60
C LYS A 25 21.03 18.93 -13.87
N ILE A 26 20.39 17.76 -13.70
CA ILE A 26 21.11 16.49 -13.51
C ILE A 26 20.59 15.32 -14.37
N ASN A 27 19.26 15.14 -14.56
CA ASN A 27 18.63 14.22 -15.54
C ASN A 27 17.13 14.04 -15.23
N VAL A 28 16.26 14.04 -16.24
CA VAL A 28 14.79 13.91 -16.09
C VAL A 28 14.35 12.50 -15.65
N HIS A 29 15.12 11.46 -15.99
CA HIS A 29 14.80 10.06 -15.66
C HIS A 29 14.72 9.75 -14.15
N ILE A 30 15.32 10.58 -13.29
CA ILE A 30 15.27 10.38 -11.83
C ILE A 30 13.83 10.57 -11.32
N LEU A 31 13.09 11.50 -11.93
CA LEU A 31 11.70 11.76 -11.57
C LEU A 31 10.79 10.58 -11.97
N GLU A 32 10.98 10.06 -13.18
CA GLU A 32 10.24 8.91 -13.69
C GLU A 32 10.45 7.69 -12.79
N ASN A 33 11.71 7.40 -12.42
CA ASN A 33 12.04 6.31 -11.52
C ASN A 33 11.42 6.45 -10.11
N VAL A 34 11.28 7.66 -9.57
CA VAL A 34 10.69 7.86 -8.23
C VAL A 34 9.16 7.80 -8.26
N LEU A 35 8.54 8.34 -9.32
CA LEU A 35 7.08 8.38 -9.43
C LEU A 35 6.48 7.06 -9.91
N PHE A 36 7.12 6.40 -10.89
CA PHE A 36 6.66 5.15 -11.51
C PHE A 36 7.43 3.91 -11.06
N GLY A 37 8.51 4.08 -10.28
CA GLY A 37 9.37 2.97 -9.92
C GLY A 37 10.18 2.46 -11.11
N SER A 38 11.15 1.58 -10.84
CA SER A 38 11.77 0.79 -11.90
C SER A 38 12.24 -0.52 -11.32
N VAL A 39 11.56 -1.59 -11.73
CA VAL A 39 11.86 -2.97 -11.32
C VAL A 39 13.29 -3.37 -11.73
N LEU A 40 13.81 -2.81 -12.84
CA LEU A 40 15.16 -3.09 -13.31
C LEU A 40 16.27 -2.48 -12.45
N THR A 41 15.98 -1.37 -11.75
CA THR A 41 16.97 -0.71 -10.88
C THR A 41 16.97 -1.21 -9.43
N VAL A 42 16.12 -2.19 -9.12
CA VAL A 42 16.00 -2.74 -7.76
C VAL A 42 17.24 -3.56 -7.42
N ASN A 43 17.89 -3.20 -6.33
CA ASN A 43 19.07 -3.92 -5.85
C ASN A 43 18.67 -5.09 -4.94
N GLY A 44 19.53 -6.11 -4.83
CA GLY A 44 19.26 -7.28 -3.98
C GLY A 44 18.98 -6.94 -2.51
N ASN A 45 19.58 -5.85 -2.02
CA ASN A 45 19.34 -5.35 -0.66
C ASN A 45 17.95 -4.74 -0.48
N ASP A 46 17.41 -4.04 -1.48
CA ASP A 46 16.05 -3.49 -1.41
C ASP A 46 15.00 -4.61 -1.42
N LEU A 47 15.27 -5.69 -2.17
CA LEU A 47 14.42 -6.89 -2.17
C LEU A 47 14.44 -7.59 -0.79
N LEU A 48 15.61 -7.66 -0.15
CA LEU A 48 15.75 -8.25 1.19
C LEU A 48 14.98 -7.44 2.25
N VAL A 49 15.08 -6.10 2.18
CA VAL A 49 14.28 -5.20 3.04
C VAL A 49 12.78 -5.42 2.82
N LEU A 50 12.33 -5.49 1.57
CA LEU A 50 10.93 -5.74 1.24
C LEU A 50 10.45 -7.09 1.80
N LEU A 51 11.29 -8.13 1.72
CA LEU A 51 10.98 -9.47 2.22
C LEU A 51 10.87 -9.50 3.74
N ILE A 52 11.81 -8.86 4.46
CA ILE A 52 11.78 -8.73 5.92
C ILE A 52 10.52 -7.98 6.36
N VAL A 53 10.27 -6.80 5.76
CA VAL A 53 9.11 -5.97 6.11
C VAL A 53 7.80 -6.69 5.79
N GLY A 54 7.71 -7.34 4.63
CA GLY A 54 6.53 -8.13 4.24
C GLY A 54 6.28 -9.31 5.17
N SER A 55 7.34 -10.06 5.53
CA SER A 55 7.28 -11.15 6.51
C SER A 55 6.80 -10.66 7.87
N LEU A 56 7.34 -9.55 8.36
CA LEU A 56 6.95 -8.94 9.63
C LEU A 56 5.48 -8.49 9.62
N VAL A 57 5.05 -7.84 8.53
CA VAL A 57 3.67 -7.38 8.36
C VAL A 57 2.71 -8.56 8.31
N MET A 58 3.03 -9.63 7.56
CA MET A 58 2.23 -10.87 7.56
C MET A 58 2.20 -11.53 8.94
N GLY A 59 3.35 -11.65 9.60
CA GLY A 59 3.48 -12.28 10.91
C GLY A 59 2.68 -11.57 12.02
N LEU A 60 2.55 -10.25 11.94
CA LEU A 60 1.76 -9.45 12.88
C LEU A 60 0.28 -9.36 12.48
N SER A 61 -0.04 -9.31 11.19
CA SER A 61 -1.42 -9.14 10.70
C SER A 61 -2.23 -10.44 10.71
N LEU A 62 -1.64 -11.60 10.42
CA LEU A 62 -2.34 -12.91 10.42
C LEU A 62 -3.00 -13.26 11.77
N PRO A 63 -2.29 -13.21 12.91
CA PRO A 63 -2.91 -13.54 14.20
C PRO A 63 -3.90 -12.46 14.67
N LEU A 64 -3.71 -11.20 14.25
CA LEU A 64 -4.60 -10.09 14.60
C LEU A 64 -5.76 -9.89 13.60
N TYR A 65 -5.80 -10.65 12.50
CA TYR A 65 -6.77 -10.51 11.41
C TYR A 65 -8.21 -10.39 11.93
N ASN A 66 -8.60 -11.30 12.83
CA ASN A 66 -9.95 -11.33 13.36
C ASN A 66 -10.26 -10.10 14.24
N ARG A 67 -9.27 -9.57 14.97
CA ARG A 67 -9.42 -8.39 15.83
C ARG A 67 -9.46 -7.08 15.03
N ILE A 68 -8.62 -6.96 14.01
CA ILE A 68 -8.57 -5.80 13.11
C ILE A 68 -9.89 -5.70 12.32
N MET A 69 -10.39 -6.83 11.79
CA MET A 69 -11.70 -6.85 11.12
C MET A 69 -12.86 -6.44 12.03
N LEU A 70 -12.89 -6.96 13.26
CA LEU A 70 -13.92 -6.60 14.24
C LEU A 70 -13.88 -5.10 14.58
N ALA A 71 -12.68 -4.53 14.72
CA ALA A 71 -12.48 -3.11 14.98
C ALA A 71 -12.93 -2.22 13.80
N SER A 72 -12.62 -2.60 12.55
CA SER A 72 -12.96 -1.79 11.37
C SER A 72 -14.43 -1.82 10.97
N PHE A 73 -15.15 -2.92 11.20
CA PHE A 73 -16.57 -3.04 10.80
C PHE A 73 -17.56 -2.69 11.92
N ASN A 74 -17.22 -2.95 13.18
CA ASN A 74 -18.08 -2.61 14.30
C ASN A 74 -17.28 -2.16 15.54
N PRO A 75 -16.78 -0.91 15.54
CA PRO A 75 -15.99 -0.38 16.65
C PRO A 75 -16.79 -0.35 17.97
N GLN A 76 -18.12 -0.25 17.90
CA GLN A 76 -19.00 -0.26 19.07
C GLN A 76 -19.09 -1.65 19.72
N LEU A 77 -19.26 -2.73 18.94
CA LEU A 77 -19.20 -4.11 19.45
C LEU A 77 -17.80 -4.51 19.93
N ALA A 78 -16.74 -4.00 19.27
CA ALA A 78 -15.36 -4.27 19.66
C ALA A 78 -15.01 -3.65 21.02
N ALA A 79 -15.49 -2.42 21.27
CA ALA A 79 -15.33 -1.75 22.57
C ALA A 79 -16.03 -2.51 23.71
N VAL A 80 -17.24 -3.04 23.46
CA VAL A 80 -17.99 -3.84 24.44
C VAL A 80 -17.30 -5.18 24.75
N ARG A 81 -16.55 -5.74 23.80
CA ARG A 81 -15.74 -6.97 23.98
C ARG A 81 -14.38 -6.74 24.64
N GLY A 82 -14.10 -5.53 25.14
CA GLY A 82 -12.84 -5.20 25.82
C GLY A 82 -11.63 -5.12 24.88
N VAL A 83 -11.86 -4.98 23.56
CA VAL A 83 -10.79 -4.81 22.58
C VAL A 83 -10.44 -3.33 22.52
N ALA A 84 -9.16 -2.99 22.73
CA ALA A 84 -8.68 -1.63 22.60
C ALA A 84 -8.63 -1.20 21.12
N VAL A 85 -9.78 -0.77 20.60
CA VAL A 85 -10.00 -0.39 19.19
C VAL A 85 -8.96 0.62 18.71
N LYS A 86 -8.65 1.64 19.54
CA LYS A 86 -7.64 2.65 19.22
C LYS A 86 -6.25 2.05 18.98
N THR A 87 -5.80 1.14 19.84
CA THR A 87 -4.45 0.56 19.73
C THR A 87 -4.32 -0.33 18.50
N LEU A 88 -5.37 -1.07 18.15
CA LEU A 88 -5.41 -1.87 16.93
C LEU A 88 -5.44 -1.01 15.66
N ASP A 89 -6.17 0.10 15.69
CA ASP A 89 -6.23 1.04 14.58
C ASP A 89 -4.85 1.68 14.33
N TYR A 90 -4.19 2.18 15.39
CA TYR A 90 -2.82 2.69 15.28
C TYR A 90 -1.83 1.62 14.80
N LEU A 91 -1.93 0.39 15.31
CA LEU A 91 -1.06 -0.71 14.86
C LEU A 91 -1.28 -1.02 13.37
N PHE A 92 -2.54 -1.04 12.92
CA PHE A 92 -2.88 -1.26 11.53
C PHE A 92 -2.33 -0.14 10.63
N VAL A 93 -2.51 1.12 11.02
CA VAL A 93 -1.94 2.26 10.31
C VAL A 93 -0.42 2.15 10.23
N ILE A 94 0.26 1.81 11.32
CA ILE A 94 1.72 1.63 11.35
C ILE A 94 2.16 0.50 10.40
N LEU A 95 1.47 -0.64 10.41
CA LEU A 95 1.76 -1.76 9.50
C LEU A 95 1.59 -1.36 8.03
N VAL A 96 0.51 -0.65 7.71
CA VAL A 96 0.24 -0.14 6.36
C VAL A 96 1.28 0.91 5.96
N THR A 97 1.68 1.81 6.85
CA THR A 97 2.75 2.78 6.58
C THR A 97 4.09 2.09 6.34
N LEU A 98 4.42 1.07 7.13
CA LEU A 98 5.67 0.33 6.99
C LEU A 98 5.78 -0.36 5.62
N ILE A 99 4.72 -1.08 5.23
CA ILE A 99 4.72 -1.78 3.93
C ILE A 99 4.67 -0.80 2.75
N THR A 100 3.93 0.32 2.86
CA THR A 100 3.89 1.32 1.80
C THR A 100 5.23 1.98 1.58
N VAL A 101 5.91 2.42 2.65
CA VAL A 101 7.23 3.04 2.54
C VAL A 101 8.26 2.09 1.93
N ALA A 102 8.25 0.80 2.31
CA ALA A 102 9.12 -0.21 1.71
C ALA A 102 8.80 -0.45 0.22
N ALA A 103 7.51 -0.47 -0.14
CA ALA A 103 7.03 -0.72 -1.48
C ALA A 103 7.28 0.44 -2.47
N VAL A 104 7.28 1.70 -2.00
CA VAL A 104 7.45 2.90 -2.84
C VAL A 104 8.73 2.86 -3.68
N LYS A 105 9.82 2.31 -3.16
CA LYS A 105 11.07 2.19 -3.93
C LYS A 105 10.96 1.30 -5.17
N VAL A 106 10.19 0.22 -5.07
CA VAL A 106 10.06 -0.79 -6.13
C VAL A 106 8.96 -0.41 -7.11
N ILE A 107 7.82 0.01 -6.57
CA ILE A 107 6.59 0.25 -7.32
C ILE A 107 6.46 1.71 -7.77
N GLY A 108 7.07 2.66 -7.06
CA GLY A 108 6.89 4.10 -7.30
C GLY A 108 5.79 4.74 -6.44
N ALA A 109 5.96 6.02 -6.15
CA ALA A 109 5.10 6.74 -5.20
C ALA A 109 3.63 6.83 -5.64
N ILE A 110 3.36 7.00 -6.94
CA ILE A 110 2.00 7.15 -7.46
C ILE A 110 1.31 5.79 -7.54
N LEU A 111 2.03 4.78 -8.03
CA LEU A 111 1.51 3.44 -8.28
C LEU A 111 1.17 2.68 -6.98
N VAL A 112 1.91 2.90 -5.89
CA VAL A 112 1.59 2.28 -4.59
C VAL A 112 0.19 2.67 -4.12
N GLY A 113 -0.19 3.95 -4.24
CA GLY A 113 -1.52 4.41 -3.85
C GLY A 113 -2.62 3.74 -4.68
N ALA A 114 -2.42 3.66 -6.00
CA ALA A 114 -3.36 2.97 -6.89
C ALA A 114 -3.49 1.48 -6.57
N LEU A 115 -2.36 0.78 -6.37
CA LEU A 115 -2.35 -0.64 -6.04
C LEU A 115 -2.98 -0.97 -4.69
N LEU A 116 -3.03 -0.04 -3.74
CA LEU A 116 -3.74 -0.26 -2.48
C LEU A 116 -5.24 -0.01 -2.59
N VAL A 117 -5.65 1.05 -3.29
CA VAL A 117 -7.05 1.50 -3.31
C VAL A 117 -7.89 0.68 -4.30
N ILE A 118 -7.35 0.37 -5.49
CA ILE A 118 -8.11 -0.29 -6.58
C ILE A 118 -8.56 -1.72 -6.20
N PRO A 119 -7.71 -2.65 -5.75
CA PRO A 119 -8.15 -4.00 -5.42
C PRO A 119 -9.09 -4.01 -4.22
N ALA A 120 -8.90 -3.11 -3.25
CA ALA A 120 -9.80 -2.97 -2.12
C ALA A 120 -11.18 -2.45 -2.55
N ALA A 121 -11.24 -1.46 -3.44
CA ALA A 121 -12.50 -0.95 -3.98
C ALA A 121 -13.21 -1.99 -4.85
N ALA A 122 -12.47 -2.68 -5.72
CA ALA A 122 -13.01 -3.74 -6.58
C ALA A 122 -13.53 -4.92 -5.76
N ALA A 123 -12.76 -5.39 -4.77
CA ALA A 123 -13.19 -6.46 -3.89
C ALA A 123 -14.44 -6.08 -3.09
N ARG A 124 -14.57 -4.81 -2.67
CA ARG A 124 -15.75 -4.31 -1.94
C ARG A 124 -17.02 -4.40 -2.79
N LEU A 125 -16.92 -4.19 -4.10
CA LEU A 125 -18.05 -4.30 -5.03
C LEU A 125 -18.44 -5.75 -5.31
N LEU A 126 -17.48 -6.67 -5.28
CA LEU A 126 -17.67 -8.10 -5.62
C LEU A 126 -18.03 -8.97 -4.40
N SER A 127 -17.59 -8.60 -3.20
CA SER A 127 -17.73 -9.45 -2.03
C SER A 127 -19.00 -9.16 -1.23
N GLN A 128 -19.76 -10.22 -0.89
CA GLN A 128 -20.87 -10.15 0.06
C GLN A 128 -20.49 -10.68 1.46
N SER A 129 -19.26 -11.18 1.64
CA SER A 129 -18.76 -11.73 2.90
C SER A 129 -17.37 -11.22 3.26
N LEU A 130 -17.08 -11.11 4.56
CA LEU A 130 -15.81 -10.59 5.09
C LEU A 130 -14.60 -11.42 4.62
N LYS A 131 -14.69 -12.75 4.70
CA LYS A 131 -13.61 -13.63 4.21
C LYS A 131 -13.44 -13.53 2.70
N GLY A 132 -14.54 -13.39 1.95
CA GLY A 132 -14.51 -13.19 0.50
C GLY A 132 -13.84 -11.88 0.10
N PHE A 133 -14.12 -10.79 0.82
CA PHE A 133 -13.49 -9.48 0.59
C PHE A 133 -11.97 -9.55 0.62
N PHE A 134 -11.40 -10.20 1.64
CA PHE A 134 -9.95 -10.31 1.79
C PHE A 134 -9.32 -11.12 0.65
N TRP A 135 -9.85 -12.33 0.39
CA TRP A 135 -9.30 -13.20 -0.65
C TRP A 135 -9.47 -12.64 -2.06
N ILE A 136 -10.61 -12.02 -2.37
CA ILE A 136 -10.83 -11.39 -3.68
C ILE A 136 -9.90 -10.20 -3.88
N SER A 137 -9.68 -9.38 -2.84
CA SER A 137 -8.73 -8.25 -2.92
C SER A 137 -7.31 -8.73 -3.21
N VAL A 138 -6.85 -9.77 -2.49
CA VAL A 138 -5.53 -10.38 -2.71
C VAL A 138 -5.43 -10.97 -4.12
N ALA A 139 -6.46 -11.66 -4.59
CA ALA A 139 -6.49 -12.23 -5.94
C ALA A 139 -6.42 -11.14 -7.03
N ILE A 140 -7.23 -10.09 -6.92
CA ILE A 140 -7.23 -8.97 -7.88
C ILE A 140 -5.87 -8.28 -7.88
N ALA A 141 -5.31 -7.98 -6.70
CA ALA A 141 -3.99 -7.36 -6.58
C ALA A 141 -2.89 -8.23 -7.22
N THR A 142 -2.91 -9.54 -6.95
CA THR A 142 -1.91 -10.49 -7.47
C THR A 142 -2.02 -10.65 -8.98
N VAL A 143 -3.23 -10.82 -9.52
CA VAL A 143 -3.45 -10.94 -10.97
C VAL A 143 -3.11 -9.64 -11.69
N SER A 144 -3.50 -8.50 -11.13
CA SER A 144 -3.18 -7.18 -11.72
C SER A 144 -1.68 -6.91 -11.77
N THR A 145 -0.94 -7.30 -10.74
CA THR A 145 0.52 -7.13 -10.69
C THR A 145 1.24 -8.10 -11.63
N LEU A 146 0.83 -9.37 -11.67
CA LEU A 146 1.34 -10.36 -12.62
C LEU A 146 1.09 -9.93 -14.08
N CYS A 147 -0.14 -9.57 -14.42
CA CYS A 147 -0.46 -9.09 -15.77
C CYS A 147 0.33 -7.82 -16.11
N GLY A 148 0.45 -6.86 -15.18
CA GLY A 148 1.20 -5.63 -15.40
C GLY A 148 2.69 -5.84 -15.63
N ILE A 149 3.29 -6.87 -15.02
CA ILE A 149 4.69 -7.23 -15.25
C ILE A 149 4.88 -8.06 -16.52
N LEU A 150 3.96 -8.98 -16.83
CA LEU A 150 4.09 -9.90 -17.97
C LEU A 150 3.79 -9.24 -19.32
N LEU A 151 2.76 -8.39 -19.41
CA LEU A 151 2.35 -7.75 -20.68
C LEU A 151 3.45 -6.95 -21.38
N PRO A 152 4.29 -6.17 -20.67
CA PRO A 152 5.40 -5.44 -21.28
C PRO A 152 6.60 -6.31 -21.70
N ILE A 153 6.70 -7.53 -21.15
CA ILE A 153 7.84 -8.44 -21.39
C ILE A 153 7.61 -9.30 -22.63
N VAL A 154 6.35 -9.58 -22.98
CA VAL A 154 5.93 -10.34 -24.18
C VAL A 154 5.83 -9.42 -25.38
#